data_AF-A0A4Q3V2U2-F1
#
_entry.id   AF-A0A4Q3V2U2-F1
#
_cell.length_a   1.000
_cell.length_b   1.000
_cell.length_c   1.000
_cell.angle_alpha   90.00
_cell.angle_beta   90.00
_cell.angle_gamma   90.00
#
_symmetry.space_group_name_H-M   'P 1'
#
loop_
_entity.id
_entity.type
_entity.pdbx_description
1 polymer ?
#
loop_
_entity_poly.entity_id
_entity_poly.type
_entity_poly.pdbx_seq_one_letter_code
_entity_poly.pdbx_strand_id
1 'polypeptide(L)'
;MSTYFDDIVLDEYEGGNSRYVEEGLVSPQEAEAVREFHELAVKHRLPNGDIYASAKILEDPEWAEVTRTAVEACRRIFSGLTAEEQLILRSIGDPMESVSDPLP
;
A
#
# COMPACT_ATOMS: atom_id res chain seq x y z
N MET A 1 15.44 -4.47 -14.37
CA MET A 1 15.72 -4.01 -12.99
C MET A 1 14.39 -4.04 -12.29
N SER A 2 14.35 -4.50 -11.05
CA SER A 2 13.12 -4.67 -10.26
C SER A 2 13.30 -3.78 -9.04
N THR A 3 12.67 -2.61 -9.08
CA THR A 3 12.50 -1.74 -7.92
C THR A 3 11.29 -2.25 -7.12
N TYR A 4 11.18 -1.90 -5.83
CA TYR A 4 10.03 -2.25 -4.98
C TYR A 4 8.68 -1.85 -5.60
N PHE A 5 8.68 -0.88 -6.51
CA PHE A 5 7.50 -0.37 -7.20
C PHE A 5 7.33 -0.93 -8.62
N ASP A 6 8.32 -1.63 -9.18
CA ASP A 6 8.22 -2.16 -10.55
C ASP A 6 7.19 -3.30 -10.66
N ASP A 7 6.95 -4.01 -9.55
CA ASP A 7 5.97 -5.10 -9.48
C ASP A 7 4.58 -4.63 -9.00
N ILE A 8 4.49 -3.39 -8.48
CA ILE A 8 3.21 -2.79 -8.10
C ILE A 8 2.80 -1.90 -9.26
N VAL A 9 1.85 -2.36 -10.08
CA VAL A 9 1.31 -1.61 -11.22
C VAL A 9 0.54 -0.38 -10.73
N LEU A 10 1.27 0.62 -10.25
CA LEU A 10 0.77 1.91 -9.74
C LEU A 10 0.79 2.99 -10.82
N ASP A 11 1.51 2.72 -11.91
CA ASP A 11 1.80 3.61 -13.03
C ASP A 11 0.58 3.82 -13.96
N GLU A 12 -0.30 2.82 -14.08
CA GLU A 12 -1.41 2.88 -15.04
C GLU A 12 -2.55 3.79 -14.52
N TYR A 13 -2.36 5.09 -14.74
CA TYR A 13 -3.34 6.19 -14.63
C TYR A 13 -3.78 6.60 -13.22
N GLU A 14 -3.50 7.85 -12.83
CA GLU A 14 -4.19 8.62 -11.76
C GLU A 14 -4.67 7.80 -10.54
N GLY A 15 -3.79 7.00 -9.92
CA GLY A 15 -4.14 6.17 -8.75
C GLY A 15 -4.24 4.65 -9.02
N GLY A 16 -3.91 4.19 -10.23
CA GLY A 16 -3.51 2.81 -10.55
C GLY A 16 -4.61 1.76 -10.61
N ASN A 17 -5.86 2.10 -10.25
CA ASN A 17 -6.94 1.11 -10.11
C ASN A 17 -8.07 1.23 -11.14
N SER A 18 -8.07 2.24 -12.02
CA SER A 18 -9.20 2.52 -12.91
C SER A 18 -9.59 1.32 -13.77
N ARG A 19 -8.61 0.63 -14.36
CA ARG A 19 -8.84 -0.59 -15.14
C ARG A 19 -9.42 -1.73 -14.29
N TYR A 20 -8.92 -1.92 -13.07
CA TYR A 20 -9.42 -2.95 -12.16
C TYR A 20 -10.84 -2.66 -11.68
N VAL A 21 -11.21 -1.38 -11.56
CA VAL A 21 -12.59 -0.96 -11.31
C VAL A 21 -13.48 -1.25 -12.51
N GLU A 22 -13.04 -0.93 -13.73
CA GLU A 22 -13.78 -1.23 -14.96
C GLU A 22 -13.99 -2.74 -15.18
N GLU A 23 -12.98 -3.55 -14.89
CA GLU A 23 -13.03 -5.02 -14.99
C GLU A 23 -13.81 -5.67 -13.81
N GLY A 24 -14.23 -4.90 -12.80
CA GLY A 24 -14.96 -5.39 -11.63
C GLY A 24 -14.10 -6.22 -10.67
N LEU A 25 -12.78 -6.08 -10.76
CA LEU A 25 -11.79 -6.75 -9.89
C LEU A 25 -11.59 -6.01 -8.57
N VAL A 26 -11.83 -4.70 -8.56
CA VAL A 26 -11.75 -3.83 -7.37
C VAL A 26 -12.98 -2.93 -7.36
N SER A 27 -13.60 -2.72 -6.20
CA SER A 27 -14.71 -1.76 -6.07
C SER A 27 -14.20 -0.31 -6.12
N PRO A 28 -15.03 0.66 -6.54
CA PRO A 28 -14.67 2.08 -6.45
C PRO A 28 -14.25 2.52 -5.03
N GLN A 29 -14.85 1.92 -4.00
CA GLN A 29 -14.54 2.20 -2.60
C GLN A 29 -13.15 1.70 -2.19
N GLU A 30 -12.77 0.50 -2.61
CA GLU A 30 -11.43 -0.04 -2.36
C GLU A 30 -10.37 0.75 -3.13
N ALA A 31 -10.65 1.13 -4.37
CA ALA A 31 -9.77 1.96 -5.18
C ALA A 31 -9.53 3.33 -4.53
N GLU A 32 -10.57 3.98 -4.01
CA GLU A 32 -10.43 5.26 -3.28
C GLU A 32 -9.68 5.08 -1.96
N ALA A 33 -9.89 3.96 -1.26
CA ALA A 33 -9.23 3.71 0.03
C ALA A 33 -7.70 3.68 -0.08
N VAL A 34 -7.15 3.22 -1.22
CA VAL A 34 -5.69 3.12 -1.47
C VAL A 34 -5.11 4.28 -2.26
N ARG A 35 -5.94 5.20 -2.79
CA ARG A 35 -5.51 6.27 -3.70
C ARG A 35 -4.35 7.12 -3.14
N GLU A 36 -4.47 7.55 -1.89
CA GLU A 36 -3.47 8.38 -1.21
C GLU A 36 -2.11 7.66 -1.10
N PHE A 37 -2.13 6.38 -0.73
CA PHE A 37 -0.93 5.54 -0.68
C PHE A 37 -0.30 5.39 -2.08
N HIS A 38 -1.10 5.10 -3.10
CA HIS A 38 -0.61 4.96 -4.49
C HIS A 38 0.04 6.26 -4.99
N GLU A 39 -0.59 7.41 -4.74
CA GLU A 39 -0.06 8.72 -5.14
C GLU A 39 1.30 9.04 -4.49
N LEU A 40 1.47 8.68 -3.21
CA LEU A 40 2.73 8.88 -2.50
C LEU A 40 3.81 7.91 -2.97
N ALA A 41 3.46 6.62 -3.13
CA ALA A 41 4.36 5.58 -3.60
C ALA A 41 4.93 5.88 -4.99
N VAL A 42 4.10 6.32 -5.95
CA VAL A 42 4.54 6.68 -7.32
C VAL A 42 5.49 7.88 -7.33
N LYS A 43 5.26 8.85 -6.44
CA LYS A 43 6.07 10.07 -6.35
C LYS A 43 7.35 9.87 -5.57
N HIS A 44 7.40 8.88 -4.67
CA HIS A 44 8.57 8.59 -3.85
C HIS A 44 9.81 8.36 -4.73
N ARG A 45 10.94 8.88 -4.26
CA ARG A 45 12.23 8.73 -4.90
C ARG A 45 13.18 8.19 -3.85
N LEU A 46 13.91 7.14 -4.22
CA LEU A 46 14.85 6.52 -3.30
C LEU A 46 15.93 7.51 -2.86
N PRO A 47 16.30 7.52 -1.57
CA PRO A 47 17.35 8.39 -1.06
C PRO A 47 18.68 8.07 -1.76
N ASN A 48 19.22 9.06 -2.48
CA ASN A 48 20.43 8.97 -3.34
C ASN A 48 20.31 8.07 -4.59
N GLY A 49 19.10 7.62 -4.95
CA GLY A 49 18.87 6.77 -6.12
C GLY A 49 19.43 5.34 -6.01
N ASP A 50 19.81 4.91 -4.80
CA ASP A 50 20.36 3.58 -4.55
C ASP A 50 19.25 2.60 -4.13
N ILE A 51 18.91 1.67 -5.02
CA ILE A 51 17.87 0.66 -4.84
C ILE A 51 18.26 -0.44 -3.83
N TYR A 52 19.51 -0.49 -3.38
CA TYR A 52 20.02 -1.51 -2.46
C TYR A 52 20.27 -0.98 -1.04
N ALA A 53 20.08 0.32 -0.80
CA ALA A 53 20.34 0.96 0.48
C ALA A 53 19.16 0.83 1.46
N SER A 54 18.80 -0.41 1.83
CA SER A 54 17.65 -0.70 2.72
C SER A 54 17.69 0.05 4.05
N ALA A 55 18.86 0.23 4.66
CA ALA A 55 19.01 1.01 5.89
C ALA A 55 18.60 2.49 5.71
N LYS A 56 18.94 3.09 4.57
CA LYS A 56 18.59 4.50 4.29
C LYS A 56 17.10 4.70 4.02
N ILE A 57 16.41 3.66 3.56
CA ILE A 57 14.95 3.68 3.35
C ILE A 57 14.22 3.67 4.70
N LEU A 58 14.72 2.91 5.68
CA LEU A 58 14.14 2.91 7.03
C LEU A 58 14.31 4.26 7.74
N GLU A 59 15.38 4.98 7.41
CA GLU A 59 15.66 6.33 7.92
C GLU A 59 14.98 7.44 7.10
N ASP A 60 14.32 7.11 5.99
CA ASP A 60 13.71 8.09 5.08
C ASP A 60 12.33 8.55 5.61
N PRO A 61 12.18 9.83 5.99
CA PRO A 61 10.90 10.34 6.49
C PRO A 61 9.80 10.33 5.42
N GLU A 62 10.14 10.41 4.12
CA GLU A 62 9.14 10.28 3.05
C GLU A 62 8.64 8.84 2.96
N TRP A 63 9.52 7.86 3.18
CA TRP A 63 9.13 6.46 3.24
C TRP A 63 8.27 6.14 4.46
N ALA A 64 8.57 6.74 5.62
CA ALA A 64 7.73 6.63 6.81
C ALA A 64 6.28 7.10 6.53
N GLU A 65 6.11 8.14 5.72
CA GLU A 65 4.79 8.64 5.32
C GLU A 65 4.08 7.70 4.33
N VAL A 66 4.80 7.14 3.36
CA VAL A 66 4.28 6.11 2.44
C VAL A 66 3.77 4.89 3.23
N THR A 67 4.54 4.41 4.20
CA THR A 67 4.15 3.24 5.01
C THR A 67 2.96 3.55 5.92
N ARG A 68 2.94 4.73 6.55
CA ARG A 68 1.79 5.17 7.36
C ARG A 68 0.49 5.20 6.55
N THR A 69 0.53 5.76 5.34
CA THR A 69 -0.66 5.84 4.47
C THR A 69 -1.08 4.47 3.95
N ALA A 70 -0.15 3.56 3.67
CA ALA A 70 -0.47 2.16 3.34
C ALA A 70 -1.24 1.47 4.49
N VAL A 71 -0.78 1.66 5.73
CA VAL A 71 -1.45 1.12 6.92
C VAL A 71 -2.87 1.66 7.08
N GLU A 72 -3.05 2.96 6.87
CA GLU A 72 -4.37 3.59 6.94
C GLU A 72 -5.30 3.07 5.83
N ALA A 73 -4.78 2.87 4.62
CA ALA A 73 -5.53 2.26 3.52
C ALA A 73 -5.99 0.84 3.86
N CYS A 74 -5.10 0.00 4.42
CA CYS A 74 -5.45 -1.34 4.90
C CYS A 74 -6.56 -1.31 5.94
N ARG A 75 -6.51 -0.37 6.90
CA ARG A 75 -7.57 -0.19 7.91
C ARG A 75 -8.90 0.21 7.27
N ARG A 76 -8.88 1.15 6.31
CA ARG A 76 -10.07 1.60 5.57
C ARG A 76 -10.71 0.43 4.84
N ILE A 77 -9.93 -0.35 4.08
CA ILE A 77 -10.41 -1.56 3.38
C ILE A 77 -11.00 -2.53 4.39
N PHE A 78 -10.25 -2.91 5.43
CA PHE A 78 -10.68 -3.91 6.40
C PHE A 78 -12.00 -3.52 7.09
N SER A 79 -12.19 -2.23 7.39
CA SER A 79 -13.41 -1.71 8.00
C SER A 79 -14.65 -1.79 7.07
N GLY A 80 -14.43 -1.82 5.75
CA GLY A 80 -15.48 -1.93 4.74
C GLY A 80 -15.90 -3.36 4.43
N LEU A 81 -15.11 -4.36 4.88
CA LEU A 81 -15.39 -5.77 4.66
C LEU A 81 -16.51 -6.28 5.57
N THR A 82 -17.24 -7.29 5.09
CA THR A 82 -18.20 -8.05 5.89
C THR A 82 -17.50 -8.84 7.00
N ALA A 83 -18.26 -9.26 8.02
CA ALA A 83 -17.72 -10.09 9.10
C ALA A 83 -17.13 -11.42 8.60
N GLU A 84 -17.67 -11.98 7.53
CA GLU A 84 -17.17 -13.21 6.90
C GLU A 84 -15.82 -12.96 6.22
N GLU A 85 -15.72 -11.92 5.40
CA GLU A 85 -14.47 -11.53 4.72
C GLU A 85 -13.36 -11.19 5.72
N GLN A 86 -13.69 -10.46 6.79
CA GLN A 86 -12.74 -10.18 7.87
C GLN A 86 -12.24 -11.45 8.56
N LEU A 87 -13.12 -12.44 8.76
CA LEU A 87 -12.74 -13.73 9.35
C LEU A 87 -11.80 -14.52 8.43
N ILE A 88 -12.10 -14.55 7.12
CA ILE A 88 -11.25 -15.18 6.11
C ILE A 88 -9.87 -14.54 6.12
N LEU A 89 -9.78 -13.22 6.07
CA LEU A 89 -8.48 -12.53 6.07
C LEU A 89 -7.66 -12.81 7.33
N ARG A 90 -8.28 -12.74 8.52
CA ARG A 90 -7.59 -13.06 9.78
C ARG A 90 -7.11 -14.51 9.85
N SER A 91 -7.80 -15.44 9.18
CA SER A 91 -7.39 -16.86 9.14
C SER A 91 -6.12 -17.11 8.31
N ILE A 92 -5.78 -16.19 7.41
CA ILE A 92 -4.60 -16.26 6.52
C ILE A 92 -3.37 -15.60 7.20
N GLY A 93 -3.58 -14.92 8.33
CA GLY A 93 -2.61 -14.15 9.11
C GLY A 93 -3.20 -12.79 9.44
N ASP A 94 -3.05 -12.29 10.66
CA ASP A 94 -3.67 -11.00 11.02
C ASP A 94 -2.88 -9.84 10.35
N PRO A 95 -3.48 -9.17 9.34
CA PRO A 95 -2.78 -8.09 8.63
C PRO A 95 -2.52 -6.89 9.55
N MET A 96 -3.14 -6.83 10.73
CA MET A 96 -3.01 -5.76 11.71
C MET A 96 -2.02 -6.06 12.85
N GLU A 97 -1.69 -7.33 13.12
CA GLU A 97 -0.66 -7.69 14.11
C GLU A 97 0.74 -7.18 13.69
N SER A 98 1.09 -7.32 12.40
CA SER A 98 2.41 -6.93 11.87
C SER A 98 2.69 -5.42 11.82
N VAL A 99 1.68 -4.59 12.09
CA VAL A 99 1.73 -3.12 11.95
C VAL A 99 1.85 -2.41 13.30
N SER A 100 1.77 -3.17 14.39
CA SER A 100 1.74 -2.62 15.75
C SER A 100 3.14 -2.38 16.33
N ASP A 101 4.19 -2.92 15.70
CA ASP A 101 5.56 -2.63 16.10
C ASP A 101 6.02 -1.32 15.45
N PRO A 102 6.32 -0.27 16.24
CA PRO A 102 7.02 0.88 15.71
C PRO A 102 8.35 0.36 15.16
N LEU A 103 8.64 0.69 13.89
CA LEU A 103 9.97 0.50 13.33
C LEU A 103 11.02 1.08 14.30
N PRO A 104 12.13 0.37 14.57
CA PRO A 104 13.16 0.81 15.51
C PRO A 104 13.78 2.16 15.15
#